data_AF-D5EF96-F1
#
_entry.id   AF-D5EF96-F1
#
_cell.length_a   1.000
_cell.length_b   1.000
_cell.length_c   1.000
_cell.angle_alpha   90.00
_cell.angle_beta   90.00
_cell.angle_gamma   90.00
#
_symmetry.space_group_name_H-M   'P 1'
#
loop_
_entity.id
_entity.type
_entity.pdbx_description
1 polymer ?
#
loop_
_entity_poly.entity_id
_entity_poly.type
_entity_poly.pdbx_seq_one_letter_code
_entity_poly.pdbx_strand_id
1 'polypeptide(L)'
;MTLPNIDFTEKSTAEVEAEVFAKYEQTAGRILAKGDPVRLFLEAVAAVIAQQRVIIDFSAKQNLLAYSTGDYLDHLGDRQGVVRLPEQPSMATVRFSLPIAQTFAVSIPQGTRVTSGGSVFFATQEALEITPGATYVDAVVTCTQSGSIGNGFAIGQISKLVDPLPYISKVENITASTGGVDEESDDNFRLRIRQAMERYSVAGPRLAYDFWARTAHQGIIDVSVRSPAAGEVEIRPLMEGGELPSSEILDEVLSICSADDVRPLTDQVTVLAPEQITYSVDCTYFIDRVEAISISAIQAQVATAVGEYIAWQKAKLGRDINPSALIKRVMDAGAKRVEVSNPIYTALEAWQVAKENSVTINYGGLEDG
;
A
#
# COMPACT_ATOMS: atom_id res chain seq x y z
N MET A 1 2.16 -12.71 -14.82
CA MET A 1 3.18 -12.49 -15.86
C MET A 1 3.22 -11.00 -16.17
N THR A 2 4.39 -10.38 -16.11
CA THR A 2 4.61 -9.01 -16.60
C THR A 2 4.65 -9.08 -18.12
N LEU A 3 3.62 -8.55 -18.78
CA LEU A 3 3.61 -8.42 -20.24
C LEU A 3 4.64 -7.34 -20.64
N PRO A 4 5.31 -7.48 -21.80
CA PRO A 4 6.18 -6.43 -22.31
C PRO A 4 5.39 -5.14 -22.54
N ASN A 5 6.07 -3.99 -22.45
CA ASN A 5 5.45 -2.72 -22.81
C ASN A 5 5.04 -2.74 -24.29
N ILE A 6 3.83 -2.25 -24.59
CA ILE A 6 3.29 -2.18 -25.94
C ILE A 6 3.26 -0.71 -26.33
N ASP A 7 3.76 -0.37 -27.50
CA ASP A 7 3.52 0.93 -28.14
C ASP A 7 2.65 0.72 -29.37
N PHE A 8 1.54 1.46 -29.46
CA PHE A 8 0.56 1.33 -30.53
C PHE A 8 0.91 2.13 -31.77
N THR A 9 1.74 3.17 -31.61
CA THR A 9 2.20 4.04 -32.70
C THR A 9 3.62 4.50 -32.45
N GLU A 10 4.38 4.71 -33.53
CA GLU A 10 5.69 5.35 -33.47
C GLU A 10 5.58 6.83 -33.08
N LYS A 11 6.30 7.25 -32.04
CA LYS A 11 6.20 8.60 -31.43
C LYS A 11 7.44 9.46 -31.69
N SER A 12 8.52 8.86 -32.18
CA SER A 12 9.77 9.55 -32.50
C SER A 12 9.53 10.64 -33.54
N THR A 13 9.77 11.89 -33.15
CA THR A 13 9.60 13.04 -34.05
C THR A 13 10.47 12.91 -35.29
N ALA A 14 11.69 12.41 -35.14
CA ALA A 14 12.62 12.19 -36.25
C ALA A 14 12.12 11.14 -37.25
N GLU A 15 11.51 10.06 -36.77
CA GLU A 15 10.97 9.02 -37.64
C GLU A 15 9.67 9.49 -38.33
N VAL A 16 8.80 10.20 -37.61
CA VAL A 16 7.60 10.82 -38.17
C VAL A 16 7.97 11.85 -39.24
N GLU A 17 8.97 12.71 -38.99
CA GLU A 17 9.49 13.66 -39.97
C GLU A 17 10.04 12.97 -41.21
N ALA A 18 10.87 11.93 -41.02
CA ALA A 18 11.42 11.15 -42.12
C ALA A 18 10.31 10.50 -42.96
N GLU A 19 9.27 9.97 -42.32
CA GLU A 19 8.10 9.38 -42.97
C GLU A 19 7.33 10.43 -43.79
N VAL A 20 7.06 11.60 -43.21
CA VAL A 20 6.35 12.70 -43.88
C VAL A 20 7.14 13.22 -45.08
N PHE A 21 8.45 13.42 -44.94
CA PHE A 21 9.31 13.86 -46.05
C PHE A 21 9.36 12.80 -47.15
N ALA A 22 9.63 11.54 -46.80
CA ALA A 22 9.69 10.45 -47.78
C ALA A 22 8.38 10.34 -48.56
N LYS A 23 7.23 10.51 -47.88
CA LYS A 23 5.92 10.48 -48.52
C LYS A 23 5.71 11.64 -49.47
N TYR A 24 6.11 12.85 -49.09
CA TYR A 24 6.04 14.02 -49.95
C TYR A 24 6.97 13.87 -51.17
N GLU A 25 8.22 13.48 -50.98
CA GLU A 25 9.20 13.33 -52.07
C GLU A 25 8.76 12.29 -53.10
N GLN A 26 8.21 11.16 -52.62
CA GLN A 26 7.63 10.12 -53.49
C GLN A 26 6.45 10.65 -54.30
N THR A 27 5.57 11.44 -53.68
CA THR A 27 4.34 11.94 -54.32
C THR A 27 4.62 13.09 -55.28
N ALA A 28 5.53 13.99 -54.90
CA ALA A 28 5.90 15.16 -55.68
C ALA A 28 6.97 14.87 -56.76
N GLY A 29 7.62 13.70 -56.70
CA GLY A 29 8.67 13.30 -57.64
C GLY A 29 9.94 14.16 -57.54
N ARG A 30 10.19 14.79 -56.39
CA ARG A 30 11.35 15.68 -56.16
C ARG A 30 11.92 15.49 -54.76
N ILE A 31 13.22 15.76 -54.61
CA ILE A 31 13.92 15.72 -53.32
C ILE A 31 13.82 17.09 -52.62
N LEU A 32 13.64 17.09 -51.31
CA LEU A 32 13.60 18.29 -50.47
C LEU A 32 15.00 18.69 -50.00
N ALA A 33 15.49 19.83 -50.45
CA ALA A 33 16.72 20.42 -49.94
C ALA A 33 16.53 20.98 -48.52
N LYS A 34 17.62 21.11 -47.74
CA LYS A 34 17.56 21.65 -46.37
C LYS A 34 16.97 23.07 -46.26
N GLY A 35 17.11 23.89 -47.31
CA GLY A 35 16.61 25.28 -47.33
C GLY A 35 15.26 25.46 -48.04
N ASP A 36 14.56 24.37 -48.39
CA ASP A 36 13.28 24.47 -49.09
C ASP A 36 12.17 24.98 -48.15
N PRO A 37 11.42 26.04 -48.50
CA PRO A 37 10.33 26.55 -47.64
C PRO A 37 9.22 25.53 -47.39
N VAL A 38 9.01 24.57 -48.30
CA VAL A 38 8.04 23.47 -48.11
C VAL A 38 8.47 22.55 -46.98
N ARG A 39 9.78 22.43 -46.72
CA ARG A 39 10.30 21.61 -45.63
C ARG A 39 9.81 22.12 -44.28
N LEU A 40 9.87 23.43 -44.04
CA LEU A 40 9.38 24.04 -42.79
C LEU A 40 7.89 23.77 -42.56
N PHE A 41 7.09 23.81 -43.64
CA PHE A 41 5.67 23.46 -43.57
C PHE A 41 5.47 21.98 -43.20
N LEU A 42 6.22 21.07 -43.83
CA LEU A 42 6.15 19.64 -43.54
C LEU A 42 6.66 19.30 -42.13
N GLU A 43 7.65 20.02 -41.60
CA GLU A 43 8.11 19.90 -40.21
C GLU A 43 6.99 20.27 -39.23
N ALA A 44 6.25 21.35 -39.50
CA ALA A 44 5.08 21.71 -38.68
C ALA A 44 3.99 20.62 -38.73
N VAL A 45 3.73 20.04 -39.90
CA VAL A 45 2.77 18.92 -40.05
C VAL A 45 3.26 17.67 -39.31
N ALA A 46 4.54 17.32 -39.45
CA ALA A 46 5.14 16.17 -38.77
C ALA A 46 5.07 16.31 -37.24
N ALA A 47 5.31 17.51 -36.71
CA ALA A 47 5.17 17.79 -35.28
C ALA A 47 3.72 17.55 -34.79
N VAL A 48 2.72 18.02 -35.55
CA VAL A 48 1.30 17.76 -35.22
C VAL A 48 1.00 16.27 -35.29
N ILE A 49 1.46 15.56 -36.32
CA ILE A 49 1.27 14.10 -36.44
C ILE A 49 1.92 13.35 -35.28
N ALA A 50 3.15 13.71 -34.89
CA ALA A 50 3.84 13.11 -33.77
C ALA A 50 3.04 13.31 -32.46
N GLN A 51 2.52 14.52 -32.23
CA GLN A 51 1.65 14.78 -31.08
C GLN A 51 0.37 13.95 -31.12
N GLN A 52 -0.27 13.81 -32.29
CA GLN A 52 -1.45 12.95 -32.44
C GLN A 52 -1.12 11.48 -32.18
N ARG A 53 0.03 10.97 -32.64
CA ARG A 53 0.48 9.59 -32.35
C ARG A 53 0.69 9.38 -30.84
N VAL A 54 1.26 10.35 -30.13
CA VAL A 54 1.35 10.30 -28.65
C VAL A 54 -0.03 10.17 -28.01
N ILE A 55 -1.01 10.99 -28.43
CA ILE A 55 -2.38 10.94 -27.90
C ILE A 55 -3.07 9.62 -28.24
N ILE A 56 -2.88 9.08 -29.45
CA ILE A 56 -3.43 7.80 -29.88
C ILE A 56 -2.85 6.65 -29.05
N ASP A 57 -1.52 6.61 -28.88
CA ASP A 57 -0.86 5.59 -28.05
C ASP A 57 -1.34 5.64 -26.60
N PHE A 58 -1.42 6.84 -26.03
CA PHE A 58 -1.96 7.04 -24.69
C PHE A 58 -3.42 6.53 -24.59
N SER A 59 -4.29 6.96 -25.49
CA SER A 59 -5.71 6.58 -25.50
C SER A 59 -5.92 5.08 -25.69
N ALA A 60 -5.12 4.45 -26.57
CA ALA A 60 -5.15 3.01 -26.78
C ALA A 60 -4.72 2.25 -25.51
N LYS A 61 -3.66 2.71 -24.83
CA LYS A 61 -3.20 2.15 -23.55
C LYS A 61 -4.26 2.27 -22.46
N GLN A 62 -5.00 3.37 -22.38
CA GLN A 62 -6.07 3.54 -21.39
C GLN A 62 -7.21 2.51 -21.53
N ASN A 63 -7.35 1.84 -22.68
CA ASN A 63 -8.34 0.76 -22.87
C ASN A 63 -7.84 -0.62 -22.37
N LEU A 64 -6.58 -0.73 -21.97
CA LEU A 64 -5.97 -1.95 -21.46
C LEU A 64 -5.75 -1.84 -19.95
N LEU A 65 -6.27 -2.82 -19.20
CA LEU A 65 -6.19 -2.86 -17.74
C LEU A 65 -4.75 -2.67 -17.21
N ALA A 66 -3.75 -3.16 -17.93
CA ALA A 66 -2.34 -3.07 -17.54
C ALA A 66 -1.78 -1.64 -17.49
N TYR A 67 -2.33 -0.71 -18.28
CA TYR A 67 -1.80 0.65 -18.44
C TYR A 67 -2.78 1.75 -18.02
N SER A 68 -4.06 1.43 -17.87
CA SER A 68 -5.10 2.39 -17.52
C SER A 68 -4.88 2.98 -16.12
N THR A 69 -5.19 4.26 -15.97
CA THR A 69 -5.06 5.03 -14.71
C THR A 69 -6.28 5.93 -14.48
N GLY A 70 -6.57 6.26 -13.21
CA GLY A 70 -7.69 7.14 -12.84
C GLY A 70 -9.04 6.69 -13.43
N ASP A 71 -9.85 7.64 -13.91
CA ASP A 71 -11.19 7.40 -14.45
C ASP A 71 -11.25 6.31 -15.53
N TYR A 72 -10.21 6.17 -16.36
CA TYR A 72 -10.16 5.11 -17.38
C TYR A 72 -10.11 3.72 -16.74
N LEU A 73 -9.35 3.57 -15.66
CA LEU A 73 -9.27 2.33 -14.89
C LEU A 73 -10.59 2.06 -14.16
N ASP A 74 -11.25 3.11 -13.65
CA ASP A 74 -12.54 3.03 -12.97
C ASP A 74 -13.63 2.48 -13.89
N HIS A 75 -13.70 2.98 -15.12
CA HIS A 75 -14.61 2.43 -16.12
C HIS A 75 -14.30 0.98 -16.51
N LEU A 76 -13.03 0.57 -16.49
CA LEU A 76 -12.67 -0.84 -16.72
C LEU A 76 -13.07 -1.74 -15.53
N GLY A 77 -13.00 -1.22 -14.30
CA GLY A 77 -13.46 -1.93 -13.11
C GLY A 77 -14.97 -2.06 -13.03
N ASP A 78 -15.70 -0.99 -13.33
CA ASP A 78 -17.17 -0.96 -13.35
C ASP A 78 -17.76 -2.04 -14.29
N ARG A 79 -17.13 -2.26 -15.45
CA ARG A 79 -17.50 -3.36 -16.38
C ARG A 79 -17.46 -4.76 -15.75
N GLN A 80 -16.68 -4.94 -14.68
CA GLN A 80 -16.55 -6.18 -13.92
C GLN A 80 -17.24 -6.11 -12.55
N GLY A 81 -17.98 -5.03 -12.27
CA GLY A 81 -18.65 -4.80 -11.00
C GLY A 81 -17.70 -4.51 -9.84
N VAL A 82 -16.49 -4.01 -10.13
CA VAL A 82 -15.51 -3.60 -9.13
C VAL A 82 -15.42 -2.08 -9.11
N VAL A 83 -15.81 -1.47 -8.00
CA VAL A 83 -15.79 -0.02 -7.79
C VAL A 83 -14.65 0.31 -6.83
N ARG A 84 -13.88 1.37 -7.13
CA ARG A 84 -12.76 1.84 -6.31
C ARG A 84 -13.18 2.05 -4.85
N LEU A 85 -12.37 1.56 -3.91
CA LEU A 85 -12.66 1.76 -2.50
C LEU A 85 -12.42 3.24 -2.13
N PRO A 86 -13.40 3.93 -1.53
CA PRO A 86 -13.23 5.32 -1.13
C PRO A 86 -12.33 5.41 0.11
N GLU A 87 -11.76 6.59 0.33
CA GLU A 87 -11.04 6.91 1.55
C GLU A 87 -11.87 6.60 2.81
N GLN A 88 -11.23 5.97 3.79
CA GLN A 88 -11.85 5.64 5.08
C GLN A 88 -11.23 6.49 6.20
N PRO A 89 -12.03 6.95 7.17
CA PRO A 89 -11.51 7.63 8.34
C PRO A 89 -10.91 6.65 9.34
N SER A 90 -9.92 7.10 10.10
CA SER A 90 -9.37 6.30 11.18
C SER A 90 -10.33 6.18 12.36
N MET A 91 -10.17 5.10 13.12
CA MET A 91 -10.96 4.78 14.29
C MET A 91 -10.05 4.53 15.49
N ALA A 92 -10.57 4.87 16.67
CA ALA A 92 -9.94 4.58 17.95
C ALA A 92 -11.00 4.35 19.02
N THR A 93 -10.66 3.64 20.09
CA THR A 93 -11.50 3.51 21.26
C THR A 93 -11.01 4.48 22.33
N VAL A 94 -11.92 5.30 22.83
CA VAL A 94 -11.67 6.35 23.81
C VAL A 94 -12.48 6.08 25.08
N ARG A 95 -11.82 6.21 26.22
CA ARG A 95 -12.43 6.08 27.54
C ARG A 95 -12.81 7.45 28.08
N PHE A 96 -14.10 7.66 28.32
CA PHE A 96 -14.61 8.80 29.06
C PHE A 96 -14.71 8.44 30.54
N SER A 97 -14.06 9.21 31.41
CA SER A 97 -13.98 8.92 32.85
C SER A 97 -14.60 10.02 33.69
N LEU A 98 -15.32 9.60 34.73
CA LEU A 98 -15.83 10.42 35.81
C LEU A 98 -14.84 10.39 36.99
N PRO A 99 -14.67 11.48 37.73
CA PRO A 99 -13.81 11.49 38.90
C PRO A 99 -14.42 10.69 40.07
N ILE A 100 -15.76 10.59 40.10
CA ILE A 100 -16.55 9.89 41.11
C ILE A 100 -17.77 9.29 40.41
N ALA A 101 -18.16 8.07 40.80
CA ALA A 101 -19.39 7.42 40.32
C ALA A 101 -20.62 8.27 40.65
N GLN A 102 -21.48 8.47 39.66
CA GLN A 102 -22.72 9.24 39.82
C GLN A 102 -23.90 8.31 40.12
N THR A 103 -24.93 8.84 40.79
CA THR A 103 -26.18 8.12 41.08
C THR A 103 -27.19 8.18 39.94
N PHE A 104 -26.87 8.91 38.87
CA PHE A 104 -27.66 9.05 37.65
C PHE A 104 -26.79 8.79 36.43
N ALA A 105 -27.40 8.48 35.29
CA ALA A 105 -26.69 8.21 34.05
C ALA A 105 -26.09 9.50 33.48
N VAL A 106 -24.82 9.47 33.08
CA VAL A 106 -24.16 10.60 32.40
C VAL A 106 -24.13 10.32 30.91
N SER A 107 -24.87 11.09 30.12
CA SER A 107 -24.97 10.91 28.67
C SER A 107 -23.81 11.57 27.92
N ILE A 108 -23.26 10.86 26.95
CA ILE A 108 -22.29 11.32 25.95
C ILE A 108 -23.03 11.32 24.61
N PRO A 109 -23.43 12.49 24.08
CA PRO A 109 -24.11 12.57 22.79
C PRO A 109 -23.25 12.00 21.65
N GLN A 110 -23.91 11.45 20.65
CA GLN A 110 -23.28 11.16 19.36
C GLN A 110 -22.64 12.44 18.79
N GLY A 111 -21.49 12.30 18.16
CA GLY A 111 -20.77 13.42 17.56
C GLY A 111 -19.95 14.26 18.55
N THR A 112 -19.83 13.84 19.82
CA THR A 112 -18.93 14.50 20.79
C THR A 112 -17.50 14.41 20.29
N ARG A 113 -16.81 15.57 20.18
CA ARG A 113 -15.46 15.63 19.61
C ARG A 113 -14.34 15.58 20.64
N VAL A 114 -13.30 14.81 20.31
CA VAL A 114 -12.04 14.69 21.06
C VAL A 114 -10.84 14.88 20.12
N THR A 115 -9.71 15.32 20.66
CA THR A 115 -8.50 15.61 19.88
C THR A 115 -7.22 15.32 20.67
N SER A 116 -6.11 15.12 19.97
CA SER A 116 -4.76 15.11 20.55
C SER A 116 -4.18 16.50 20.80
N GLY A 117 -4.90 17.56 20.42
CA GLY A 117 -4.50 18.96 20.60
C GLY A 117 -3.90 19.61 19.35
N GLY A 118 -4.09 18.99 18.19
CA GLY A 118 -3.79 19.54 16.86
C GLY A 118 -5.06 19.84 16.06
N SER A 119 -4.98 19.69 14.74
CA SER A 119 -6.09 19.90 13.80
C SER A 119 -6.96 18.67 13.52
N VAL A 120 -6.58 17.51 14.07
CA VAL A 120 -7.31 16.24 13.87
C VAL A 120 -8.33 16.06 14.99
N PHE A 121 -9.57 15.79 14.60
CA PHE A 121 -10.70 15.60 15.51
C PHE A 121 -11.30 14.22 15.31
N PHE A 122 -11.74 13.62 16.40
CA PHE A 122 -12.47 12.35 16.40
C PHE A 122 -13.82 12.56 17.05
N ALA A 123 -14.88 11.97 16.49
CA ALA A 123 -16.24 12.10 16.97
C ALA A 123 -16.81 10.75 17.38
N THR A 124 -17.63 10.71 18.44
CA THR A 124 -18.34 9.49 18.86
C THR A 124 -19.35 9.04 17.81
N GLN A 125 -19.32 7.75 17.44
CA GLN A 125 -20.21 7.20 16.41
C GLN A 125 -21.67 7.09 16.86
N GLU A 126 -21.90 6.88 18.14
CA GLU A 126 -23.23 6.69 18.73
C GLU A 126 -23.35 7.48 20.03
N ALA A 127 -24.57 7.60 20.54
CA ALA A 127 -24.79 8.16 21.87
C ALA A 127 -24.54 7.08 22.92
N LEU A 128 -23.69 7.37 23.90
CA LEU A 128 -23.38 6.46 25.00
C LEU A 128 -23.81 7.05 26.33
N GLU A 129 -23.93 6.20 27.35
CA GLU A 129 -24.18 6.63 28.71
C GLU A 129 -23.27 5.90 29.70
N ILE A 130 -22.75 6.62 30.68
CA ILE A 130 -22.12 6.03 31.84
C ILE A 130 -23.24 5.69 32.80
N THR A 131 -23.45 4.39 33.02
CA THR A 131 -24.52 3.89 33.89
C THR A 131 -24.32 4.34 35.34
N PRO A 132 -25.40 4.51 36.13
CA PRO A 132 -25.28 4.84 37.55
C PRO A 132 -24.36 3.85 38.28
N GLY A 133 -23.41 4.36 39.05
CA GLY A 133 -22.41 3.55 39.75
C GLY A 133 -21.16 3.19 38.93
N ALA A 134 -21.18 3.33 37.60
CA ALA A 134 -19.97 3.22 36.78
C ALA A 134 -19.15 4.52 36.82
N THR A 135 -17.85 4.41 36.61
CA THR A 135 -16.91 5.54 36.58
C THR A 135 -16.36 5.83 35.19
N TYR A 136 -16.62 4.97 34.21
CA TYR A 136 -16.16 5.15 32.85
C TYR A 136 -17.10 4.48 31.84
N VAL A 137 -16.98 4.89 30.59
CA VAL A 137 -17.50 4.17 29.42
C VAL A 137 -16.49 4.27 28.29
N ASP A 138 -16.37 3.18 27.53
CA ASP A 138 -15.51 3.11 26.35
C ASP A 138 -16.37 3.35 25.11
N ALA A 139 -15.91 4.26 24.26
CA ALA A 139 -16.63 4.72 23.08
C ALA A 139 -15.72 4.63 21.86
N VAL A 140 -16.27 4.11 20.77
CA VAL A 140 -15.61 4.15 19.46
C VAL A 140 -15.75 5.55 18.89
N VAL A 141 -14.62 6.14 18.53
CA VAL A 141 -14.55 7.44 17.88
C VAL A 141 -13.96 7.29 16.48
N THR A 142 -14.47 8.08 15.55
CA THR A 142 -14.01 8.12 14.15
C THR A 142 -13.47 9.48 13.82
N CYS A 143 -12.35 9.53 13.10
CA CYS A 143 -11.77 10.78 12.63
C CYS A 143 -12.78 11.53 11.75
N THR A 144 -12.93 12.83 11.96
CA THR A 144 -13.83 13.66 11.16
C THR A 144 -13.30 13.89 9.74
N GLN A 145 -12.04 13.56 9.49
CA GLN A 145 -11.39 13.61 8.20
C GLN A 145 -11.08 12.18 7.77
N SER A 146 -11.51 11.82 6.56
CA SER A 146 -11.13 10.55 5.93
C SER A 146 -9.66 10.58 5.54
N GLY A 147 -9.09 9.39 5.34
CA GLY A 147 -7.70 9.23 4.93
C GLY A 147 -6.75 8.88 6.07
N SER A 148 -5.47 8.81 5.73
CA SER A 148 -4.38 8.37 6.62
C SER A 148 -4.02 9.38 7.72
N ILE A 149 -4.53 10.61 7.63
CA ILE A 149 -4.21 11.74 8.54
C ILE A 149 -4.54 11.45 10.01
N GLY A 150 -5.56 10.62 10.24
CA GLY A 150 -6.03 10.28 11.57
C GLY A 150 -5.28 9.11 12.22
N ASN A 151 -4.30 8.49 11.55
CA ASN A 151 -3.59 7.33 12.07
C ASN A 151 -2.43 7.67 13.01
N GLY A 152 -1.99 6.68 13.78
CA GLY A 152 -0.71 6.71 14.49
C GLY A 152 -0.73 7.46 15.82
N PHE A 153 -1.90 7.91 16.29
CA PHE A 153 -2.03 8.44 17.64
C PHE A 153 -1.89 7.31 18.66
N ALA A 154 -0.82 7.35 19.45
CA ALA A 154 -0.55 6.38 20.49
C ALA A 154 -1.57 6.47 21.63
N ILE A 155 -1.65 5.41 22.45
CA ILE A 155 -2.52 5.33 23.63
C ILE A 155 -2.28 6.57 24.52
N GLY A 156 -3.36 7.22 24.94
CA GLY A 156 -3.32 8.43 25.75
C GLY A 156 -3.11 9.75 25.00
N GLN A 157 -2.80 9.73 23.69
CA GLN A 157 -2.56 10.96 22.94
C GLN A 157 -3.84 11.72 22.61
N ILE A 158 -4.94 11.02 22.29
CA ILE A 158 -6.25 11.63 22.04
C ILE A 158 -6.91 11.88 23.41
N SER A 159 -6.57 13.01 24.02
CA SER A 159 -6.89 13.27 25.44
C SER A 159 -7.60 14.59 25.74
N LYS A 160 -7.84 15.43 24.73
CA LYS A 160 -8.52 16.71 24.90
C LYS A 160 -9.94 16.63 24.40
N LEU A 161 -10.88 16.97 25.28
CA LEU A 161 -12.28 17.12 24.94
C LEU A 161 -12.47 18.47 24.23
N VAL A 162 -13.05 18.47 23.03
CA VAL A 162 -13.33 19.70 22.27
C VAL A 162 -14.70 20.25 22.63
N ASP A 163 -15.67 19.36 22.80
CA ASP A 163 -17.03 19.70 23.22
C ASP A 163 -17.19 19.38 24.71
N PRO A 164 -17.20 20.38 25.62
CA PRO A 164 -17.25 20.17 27.06
C PRO A 164 -18.49 19.37 27.48
N LEU A 165 -18.30 18.22 28.11
CA LEU A 165 -19.36 17.41 28.69
C LEU A 165 -19.40 17.57 30.22
N PRO A 166 -20.58 17.74 30.83
CA PRO A 166 -20.72 17.77 32.28
C PRO A 166 -20.17 16.49 32.92
N TYR A 167 -19.56 16.62 34.11
CA TYR A 167 -19.08 15.53 34.95
C TYR A 167 -17.91 14.69 34.42
N ILE A 168 -17.62 14.71 33.11
CA ILE A 168 -16.44 14.06 32.53
C ILE A 168 -15.17 14.80 32.97
N SER A 169 -14.27 14.10 33.67
CA SER A 169 -13.00 14.66 34.14
C SER A 169 -11.82 14.36 33.22
N LYS A 170 -11.85 13.22 32.54
CA LYS A 170 -10.74 12.76 31.71
C LYS A 170 -11.28 12.00 30.51
N VAL A 171 -10.62 12.21 29.37
CA VAL A 171 -10.82 11.44 28.15
C VAL A 171 -9.46 10.99 27.66
N GLU A 172 -9.32 9.75 27.23
CA GLU A 172 -8.09 9.25 26.62
C GLU A 172 -8.36 8.05 25.71
N ASN A 173 -7.67 7.94 24.58
CA ASN A 173 -7.72 6.73 23.77
C ASN A 173 -7.00 5.58 24.48
N ILE A 174 -7.67 4.42 24.53
CA ILE A 174 -7.14 3.17 25.09
C ILE A 174 -6.57 2.25 24.00
N THR A 175 -6.92 2.50 22.74
CA THR A 175 -6.30 1.87 21.56
C THR A 175 -5.60 2.93 20.72
N ALA A 176 -4.59 2.53 19.94
CA ALA A 176 -3.99 3.42 18.96
C ALA A 176 -5.00 3.73 17.84
N SER A 177 -4.91 4.92 17.25
CA SER A 177 -5.77 5.27 16.12
C SER A 177 -5.27 4.64 14.83
N THR A 178 -6.12 3.84 14.18
CA THR A 178 -5.79 3.04 13.00
C THR A 178 -6.98 2.95 12.04
N GLY A 179 -6.78 2.37 10.84
CA GLY A 179 -7.87 2.14 9.86
C GLY A 179 -8.18 3.34 8.95
N GLY A 180 -7.54 4.49 9.17
CA GLY A 180 -7.65 5.63 8.25
C GLY A 180 -6.81 5.36 7.01
N VAL A 181 -7.38 5.54 5.82
CA VAL A 181 -6.67 5.19 4.61
C VAL A 181 -7.20 5.98 3.43
N ASP A 182 -6.29 6.50 2.61
CA ASP A 182 -6.60 7.32 1.46
C ASP A 182 -7.19 6.46 0.33
N GLU A 183 -7.90 7.06 -0.62
CA GLU A 183 -8.54 6.37 -1.74
C GLU A 183 -7.62 5.31 -2.41
N GLU A 184 -8.22 4.18 -2.81
CA GLU A 184 -7.51 3.02 -3.33
C GLU A 184 -6.61 3.41 -4.51
N SER A 185 -5.32 3.02 -4.46
CA SER A 185 -4.38 3.32 -5.54
C SER A 185 -4.72 2.56 -6.83
N ASP A 186 -4.30 3.10 -7.97
CA ASP A 186 -4.49 2.43 -9.28
C ASP A 186 -3.88 1.02 -9.33
N ASP A 187 -2.78 0.80 -8.63
CA ASP A 187 -2.12 -0.52 -8.59
C ASP A 187 -2.95 -1.56 -7.84
N ASN A 188 -3.46 -1.20 -6.66
CA ASN A 188 -4.33 -2.08 -5.88
C ASN A 188 -5.66 -2.30 -6.59
N PHE A 189 -6.27 -1.24 -7.10
CA PHE A 189 -7.54 -1.33 -7.79
C PHE A 189 -7.42 -2.20 -9.07
N ARG A 190 -6.35 -2.05 -9.85
CA ARG A 190 -6.07 -2.89 -11.02
C ARG A 190 -5.89 -4.36 -10.66
N LEU A 191 -5.23 -4.67 -9.54
CA LEU A 191 -5.10 -6.03 -9.04
C LEU A 191 -6.48 -6.61 -8.71
N ARG A 192 -7.30 -5.84 -7.99
CA ARG A 192 -8.66 -6.25 -7.61
C ARG A 192 -9.56 -6.47 -8.83
N ILE A 193 -9.48 -5.60 -9.84
CA ILE A 193 -10.15 -5.79 -11.14
C ILE A 193 -9.68 -7.08 -11.82
N ARG A 194 -8.38 -7.38 -11.84
CA ARG A 194 -7.85 -8.61 -12.44
C ARG A 194 -8.37 -9.86 -11.71
N GLN A 195 -8.48 -9.78 -10.40
CA GLN A 195 -8.97 -10.86 -9.54
C GLN A 195 -10.50 -11.00 -9.56
N ALA A 196 -11.24 -9.99 -10.00
CA ALA A 196 -12.70 -10.01 -10.07
C ALA A 196 -13.25 -11.22 -10.84
N MET A 197 -12.52 -11.67 -11.87
CA MET A 197 -12.88 -12.87 -12.63
C MET A 197 -12.87 -14.15 -11.78
N GLU A 198 -12.09 -14.20 -10.70
CA GLU A 198 -12.06 -15.32 -9.76
C GLU A 198 -13.31 -15.36 -8.85
N ARG A 199 -14.06 -14.24 -8.72
CA ARG A 199 -15.35 -14.20 -8.00
C ARG A 199 -16.39 -15.14 -8.61
N TYR A 200 -16.31 -15.43 -9.90
CA TYR A 200 -17.25 -16.31 -10.58
C TYR A 200 -17.05 -17.79 -10.22
N SER A 201 -16.10 -18.13 -9.36
CA SER A 201 -15.82 -19.51 -8.97
C SER A 201 -16.69 -19.97 -7.80
N VAL A 202 -17.56 -20.94 -8.08
CA VAL A 202 -18.58 -21.52 -7.18
C VAL A 202 -17.99 -22.36 -6.03
N ALA A 203 -16.67 -22.62 -6.04
CA ALA A 203 -16.00 -23.55 -5.12
C ALA A 203 -15.04 -22.87 -4.11
N GLY A 204 -15.02 -21.54 -4.04
CA GLY A 204 -14.16 -20.80 -3.08
C GLY A 204 -12.66 -21.03 -3.27
N PRO A 205 -12.09 -20.76 -4.46
CA PRO A 205 -10.66 -20.90 -4.67
C PRO A 205 -9.88 -19.91 -3.79
N ARG A 206 -8.62 -20.25 -3.51
CA ARG A 206 -7.69 -19.40 -2.71
C ARG A 206 -7.73 -17.92 -3.10
N LEU A 207 -7.77 -17.63 -4.39
CA LEU A 207 -7.77 -16.26 -4.91
C LEU A 207 -9.09 -15.52 -4.71
N ALA A 208 -10.21 -16.21 -4.55
CA ALA A 208 -11.49 -15.57 -4.23
C ALA A 208 -11.45 -15.00 -2.81
N TYR A 209 -10.98 -15.79 -1.84
CA TYR A 209 -10.81 -15.30 -0.47
C TYR A 209 -9.75 -14.19 -0.36
N ASP A 210 -8.66 -14.25 -1.14
CA ASP A 210 -7.70 -13.13 -1.22
C ASP A 210 -8.37 -11.85 -1.73
N PHE A 211 -9.19 -11.93 -2.78
CA PHE A 211 -9.96 -10.79 -3.29
C PHE A 211 -10.93 -10.21 -2.26
N TRP A 212 -11.70 -11.07 -1.59
CA TRP A 212 -12.68 -10.65 -0.58
C TRP A 212 -12.00 -10.03 0.64
N ALA A 213 -10.90 -10.62 1.10
CA ALA A 213 -10.11 -10.07 2.19
C ALA A 213 -9.53 -8.70 1.84
N ARG A 214 -9.02 -8.50 0.62
CA ARG A 214 -8.54 -7.19 0.15
C ARG A 214 -9.65 -6.15 -0.02
N THR A 215 -10.88 -6.61 -0.28
CA THR A 215 -12.04 -5.73 -0.38
C THR A 215 -12.44 -5.13 0.98
N ALA A 216 -12.09 -5.81 2.07
CA ALA A 216 -12.35 -5.31 3.43
C ALA A 216 -11.60 -4.01 3.72
N HIS A 217 -10.32 -3.92 3.33
CA HIS A 217 -9.53 -2.75 3.64
C HIS A 217 -8.39 -2.57 2.62
N GLN A 218 -8.31 -1.40 1.99
CA GLN A 218 -7.35 -1.12 0.91
C GLN A 218 -5.88 -1.10 1.36
N GLY A 219 -5.64 -0.90 2.66
CA GLY A 219 -4.31 -1.06 3.28
C GLY A 219 -3.80 -2.51 3.33
N ILE A 220 -4.60 -3.51 2.95
CA ILE A 220 -4.18 -4.91 2.87
C ILE A 220 -3.37 -5.12 1.59
N ILE A 221 -2.05 -5.32 1.73
CA ILE A 221 -1.12 -5.48 0.60
C ILE A 221 -0.91 -6.94 0.21
N ASP A 222 -1.08 -7.88 1.15
CA ASP A 222 -0.93 -9.32 0.91
C ASP A 222 -1.90 -10.13 1.75
N VAL A 223 -2.35 -11.29 1.25
CA VAL A 223 -3.23 -12.20 2.02
C VAL A 223 -2.78 -13.63 1.81
N SER A 224 -2.58 -14.34 2.91
CA SER A 224 -2.39 -15.79 2.89
C SER A 224 -3.70 -16.48 3.19
N VAL A 225 -4.18 -17.33 2.30
CA VAL A 225 -5.40 -18.12 2.49
C VAL A 225 -5.02 -19.59 2.46
N ARG A 226 -5.18 -20.35 3.55
CA ARG A 226 -4.86 -21.78 3.60
C ARG A 226 -6.04 -22.59 4.14
N SER A 227 -5.98 -23.90 3.98
CA SER A 227 -6.96 -24.84 4.54
C SER A 227 -6.25 -25.79 5.50
N PRO A 228 -6.28 -25.53 6.82
CA PRO A 228 -5.62 -26.37 7.82
C PRO A 228 -6.23 -27.77 7.91
N ALA A 229 -7.55 -27.86 7.77
CA ALA A 229 -8.32 -29.09 7.72
C ALA A 229 -9.47 -28.97 6.70
N ALA A 230 -10.08 -30.10 6.34
CA ALA A 230 -11.18 -30.12 5.38
C ALA A 230 -12.36 -29.25 5.85
N GLY A 231 -12.76 -28.29 5.02
CA GLY A 231 -13.82 -27.32 5.35
C GLY A 231 -13.38 -26.18 6.26
N GLU A 232 -12.09 -26.08 6.63
CA GLU A 232 -11.55 -24.92 7.34
C GLU A 232 -10.78 -24.03 6.36
N VAL A 233 -11.03 -22.72 6.43
CA VAL A 233 -10.33 -21.69 5.67
C VAL A 233 -9.72 -20.71 6.66
N GLU A 234 -8.40 -20.59 6.66
CA GLU A 234 -7.67 -19.63 7.48
C GLU A 234 -7.10 -18.54 6.57
N ILE A 235 -7.46 -17.30 6.87
CA ILE A 235 -7.07 -16.09 6.13
C ILE A 235 -6.18 -15.24 7.02
N ARG A 236 -5.04 -14.80 6.49
CA ARG A 236 -4.12 -13.90 7.18
C ARG A 236 -3.80 -12.69 6.31
N PRO A 237 -4.43 -11.53 6.58
CA PRO A 237 -4.15 -10.30 5.85
C PRO A 237 -2.89 -9.61 6.42
N LEU A 238 -2.08 -9.05 5.53
CA LEU A 238 -0.90 -8.25 5.85
C LEU A 238 -1.14 -6.80 5.42
N MET A 239 -0.87 -5.87 6.33
CA MET A 239 -1.06 -4.45 6.09
C MET A 239 0.17 -3.83 5.41
N GLU A 240 -0.06 -2.67 4.79
CA GLU A 240 1.00 -1.82 4.24
C GLU A 240 2.12 -1.59 5.26
N GLY A 241 3.36 -1.53 4.76
CA GLY A 241 4.55 -1.42 5.62
C GLY A 241 4.94 -2.71 6.35
N GLY A 242 4.23 -3.82 6.12
CA GLY A 242 4.47 -5.10 6.79
C GLY A 242 3.96 -5.11 8.23
N GLU A 243 2.98 -4.26 8.54
CA GLU A 243 2.36 -4.18 9.85
C GLU A 243 1.24 -5.23 10.01
N LEU A 244 0.94 -5.56 11.26
CA LEU A 244 -0.15 -6.48 11.57
C LEU A 244 -1.50 -5.73 11.53
N PRO A 245 -2.57 -6.38 11.03
CA PRO A 245 -3.91 -5.82 11.05
C PRO A 245 -4.40 -5.67 12.51
N SER A 246 -5.18 -4.61 12.78
CA SER A 246 -5.87 -4.46 14.06
C SER A 246 -7.05 -5.42 14.19
N SER A 247 -7.64 -5.55 15.38
CA SER A 247 -8.83 -6.36 15.61
C SER A 247 -9.99 -5.99 14.70
N GLU A 248 -10.19 -4.69 14.48
CA GLU A 248 -11.29 -4.16 13.67
C GLU A 248 -11.15 -4.57 12.21
N ILE A 249 -9.92 -4.53 11.66
CA ILE A 249 -9.64 -4.96 10.29
C ILE A 249 -9.82 -6.48 10.16
N LEU A 250 -9.37 -7.25 11.16
CA LEU A 250 -9.57 -8.70 11.17
C LEU A 250 -11.06 -9.07 11.20
N ASP A 251 -11.86 -8.35 11.99
CA ASP A 251 -13.31 -8.55 12.09
C ASP A 251 -14.03 -8.15 10.80
N GLU A 252 -13.61 -7.07 10.13
CA GLU A 252 -14.15 -6.65 8.83
C GLU A 252 -13.85 -7.66 7.73
N VAL A 253 -12.60 -8.15 7.67
CA VAL A 253 -12.20 -9.23 6.76
C VAL A 253 -13.01 -10.50 7.04
N LEU A 254 -13.20 -10.86 8.31
CA LEU A 254 -13.99 -12.03 8.69
C LEU A 254 -15.44 -11.86 8.27
N SER A 255 -16.03 -10.69 8.49
CA SER A 255 -17.41 -10.40 8.12
C SER A 255 -17.66 -10.57 6.62
N ILE A 256 -16.79 -9.99 5.78
CA ILE A 256 -16.91 -10.06 4.32
C ILE A 256 -16.65 -11.49 3.83
N CYS A 257 -15.55 -12.11 4.26
CA CYS A 257 -15.19 -13.45 3.80
C CYS A 257 -16.13 -14.54 4.29
N SER A 258 -16.88 -14.30 5.37
CA SER A 258 -17.82 -15.28 5.95
C SER A 258 -19.27 -15.08 5.50
N ALA A 259 -19.55 -14.05 4.70
CA ALA A 259 -20.90 -13.76 4.21
C ALA A 259 -21.45 -14.93 3.37
N ASP A 260 -22.75 -15.21 3.49
CA ASP A 260 -23.39 -16.39 2.87
C ASP A 260 -23.39 -16.36 1.33
N ASP A 261 -23.26 -15.18 0.73
CA ASP A 261 -23.11 -14.98 -0.72
C ASP A 261 -21.64 -14.96 -1.18
N VAL A 262 -20.70 -15.08 -0.24
CA VAL A 262 -19.24 -15.07 -0.46
C VAL A 262 -18.63 -16.45 -0.25
N ARG A 263 -18.87 -17.08 0.91
CA ARG A 263 -18.24 -18.36 1.25
C ARG A 263 -19.01 -19.55 0.64
N PRO A 264 -18.32 -20.61 0.20
CA PRO A 264 -18.95 -21.91 0.02
C PRO A 264 -19.63 -22.39 1.30
N LEU A 265 -20.74 -23.10 1.14
CA LEU A 265 -21.59 -23.54 2.25
C LEU A 265 -20.86 -24.39 3.29
N THR A 266 -19.84 -25.14 2.88
CA THR A 266 -19.07 -26.05 3.75
C THR A 266 -17.91 -25.38 4.48
N ASP A 267 -17.57 -24.14 4.13
CA ASP A 267 -16.36 -23.49 4.61
C ASP A 267 -16.60 -22.81 5.96
N GLN A 268 -15.68 -23.06 6.89
CA GLN A 268 -15.53 -22.42 8.19
C GLN A 268 -14.37 -21.45 8.10
N VAL A 269 -14.69 -20.17 7.91
CA VAL A 269 -13.70 -19.11 7.70
C VAL A 269 -13.21 -18.59 9.05
N THR A 270 -11.90 -18.47 9.17
CA THR A 270 -11.20 -17.86 10.30
C THR A 270 -10.21 -16.84 9.77
N VAL A 271 -10.08 -15.71 10.48
CA VAL A 271 -9.14 -14.65 10.12
C VAL A 271 -8.21 -14.41 11.29
N LEU A 272 -6.91 -14.47 11.04
CA LEU A 272 -5.88 -14.33 12.07
C LEU A 272 -4.80 -13.35 11.61
N ALA A 273 -4.18 -12.66 12.56
CA ALA A 273 -2.99 -11.87 12.26
C ALA A 273 -1.85 -12.79 11.75
N PRO A 274 -1.05 -12.33 10.77
CA PRO A 274 0.18 -13.02 10.37
C PRO A 274 1.09 -13.33 11.56
N GLU A 275 1.75 -14.47 11.51
CA GLU A 275 2.76 -14.80 12.52
C GLU A 275 4.05 -14.04 12.22
N GLN A 276 4.52 -13.25 13.18
CA GLN A 276 5.69 -12.40 12.97
C GLN A 276 6.97 -13.11 13.38
N ILE A 277 7.90 -13.28 12.44
CA ILE A 277 9.22 -13.86 12.66
C ILE A 277 10.25 -12.73 12.70
N THR A 278 10.85 -12.51 13.87
CA THR A 278 11.81 -11.43 14.05
C THR A 278 13.21 -11.82 13.57
N TYR A 279 13.91 -10.89 12.92
CA TYR A 279 15.31 -11.05 12.53
C TYR A 279 16.12 -9.78 12.76
N SER A 280 17.43 -9.91 12.81
CA SER A 280 18.36 -8.78 12.90
C SER A 280 19.15 -8.64 11.61
N VAL A 281 19.48 -7.40 11.25
CA VAL A 281 20.43 -7.08 10.19
C VAL A 281 21.73 -6.64 10.86
N ASP A 282 22.80 -7.41 10.65
CA ASP A 282 24.15 -7.09 11.11
C ASP A 282 25.13 -7.41 9.98
N CYS A 283 25.61 -6.38 9.32
CA CYS A 283 26.54 -6.51 8.21
C CYS A 283 27.68 -5.51 8.29
N THR A 284 28.86 -5.98 7.87
CA THR A 284 30.06 -5.16 7.68
C THR A 284 30.39 -5.10 6.20
N TYR A 285 30.55 -3.91 5.64
CA TYR A 285 30.87 -3.72 4.22
C TYR A 285 32.18 -2.95 4.04
N PHE A 286 32.85 -3.25 2.92
CA PHE A 286 34.14 -2.69 2.54
C PHE A 286 34.02 -2.00 1.18
N ILE A 287 34.73 -0.89 1.01
CA ILE A 287 34.73 -0.09 -0.23
C ILE A 287 36.08 -0.27 -0.91
N ASP A 288 36.10 -0.33 -2.25
CA ASP A 288 37.35 -0.38 -2.98
C ASP A 288 38.13 0.94 -2.83
N ARG A 289 39.45 0.87 -2.63
CA ARG A 289 40.29 2.06 -2.48
C ARG A 289 40.23 3.00 -3.69
N VAL A 290 39.93 2.51 -4.89
CA VAL A 290 39.74 3.35 -6.08
C VAL A 290 38.56 4.33 -5.90
N GLU A 291 37.55 3.94 -5.12
CA GLU A 291 36.35 4.73 -4.82
C GLU A 291 36.49 5.57 -3.52
N ALA A 292 37.72 5.81 -3.04
CA ALA A 292 37.96 6.52 -1.79
C ALA A 292 37.39 7.95 -1.74
N ILE A 293 37.19 8.59 -2.90
CA ILE A 293 36.60 9.93 -3.01
C ILE A 293 35.07 9.87 -2.83
N SER A 294 34.47 8.71 -3.10
CA SER A 294 33.03 8.45 -3.09
C SER A 294 32.53 7.85 -1.78
N ILE A 295 33.38 7.69 -0.74
CA ILE A 295 33.04 6.97 0.50
C ILE A 295 31.72 7.47 1.08
N SER A 296 31.58 8.77 1.36
CA SER A 296 30.37 9.31 2.00
C SER A 296 29.11 9.04 1.19
N ALA A 297 29.20 9.11 -0.15
CA ALA A 297 28.09 8.79 -1.04
C ALA A 297 27.74 7.30 -0.99
N ILE A 298 28.73 6.42 -1.05
CA ILE A 298 28.53 4.96 -0.97
C ILE A 298 27.97 4.57 0.39
N GLN A 299 28.44 5.18 1.50
CA GLN A 299 27.89 4.90 2.83
C GLN A 299 26.39 5.26 2.91
N ALA A 300 25.97 6.39 2.33
CA ALA A 300 24.56 6.77 2.25
C ALA A 300 23.73 5.83 1.35
N GLN A 301 24.29 5.40 0.21
CA GLN A 301 23.65 4.46 -0.70
C GLN A 301 23.50 3.07 -0.04
N VAL A 302 24.51 2.58 0.68
CA VAL A 302 24.45 1.33 1.43
C VAL A 302 23.37 1.40 2.52
N ALA A 303 23.29 2.48 3.28
CA ALA A 303 22.22 2.66 4.27
C ALA A 303 20.83 2.62 3.64
N THR A 304 20.67 3.26 2.47
CA THR A 304 19.42 3.23 1.69
C THR A 304 19.10 1.82 1.21
N ALA A 305 20.07 1.10 0.64
CA ALA A 305 19.92 -0.26 0.15
C ALA A 305 19.53 -1.26 1.25
N VAL A 306 20.04 -1.07 2.47
CA VAL A 306 19.62 -1.86 3.65
C VAL A 306 18.18 -1.53 4.04
N GLY A 307 17.79 -0.26 4.04
CA GLY A 307 16.41 0.16 4.26
C GLY A 307 15.43 -0.43 3.23
N GLU A 308 15.82 -0.42 1.96
CA GLU A 308 15.05 -1.05 0.87
C GLU A 308 14.95 -2.56 1.03
N TYR A 309 16.01 -3.24 1.47
CA TYR A 309 15.97 -4.66 1.80
C TYR A 309 14.94 -4.94 2.89
N ILE A 310 14.93 -4.15 3.97
CA ILE A 310 13.98 -4.29 5.07
C ILE A 310 12.54 -4.09 4.59
N ALA A 311 12.27 -3.00 3.86
CA ALA A 311 10.95 -2.73 3.29
C ALA A 311 10.49 -3.85 2.35
N TRP A 312 11.38 -4.32 1.47
CA TRP A 312 11.14 -5.43 0.56
C TRP A 312 10.89 -6.75 1.29
N GLN A 313 11.56 -7.00 2.42
CA GLN A 313 11.45 -8.23 3.20
C GLN A 313 10.08 -8.33 3.87
N LYS A 314 9.58 -7.23 4.45
CA LYS A 314 8.29 -7.19 5.15
C LYS A 314 7.07 -6.90 4.28
N ALA A 315 7.25 -6.61 2.99
CA ALA A 315 6.17 -6.31 2.06
C ALA A 315 5.38 -7.54 1.55
N LYS A 316 5.68 -8.77 2.02
CA LYS A 316 5.02 -9.98 1.53
C LYS A 316 5.05 -11.10 2.57
N LEU A 317 3.95 -11.86 2.66
CA LEU A 317 3.87 -13.09 3.46
C LEU A 317 4.67 -14.24 2.82
N GLY A 318 5.19 -15.14 3.65
CA GLY A 318 5.96 -16.30 3.22
C GLY A 318 7.25 -15.97 2.48
N ARG A 319 7.77 -14.75 2.66
CA ARG A 319 9.05 -14.36 2.07
C ARG A 319 10.19 -14.80 2.97
N ASP A 320 10.95 -15.78 2.51
CA ASP A 320 12.16 -16.24 3.18
C ASP A 320 13.10 -15.09 3.52
N ILE A 321 13.68 -15.12 4.72
CA ILE A 321 14.75 -14.21 5.09
C ILE A 321 16.01 -14.66 4.36
N ASN A 322 16.44 -13.89 3.36
CA ASN A 322 17.54 -14.29 2.48
C ASN A 322 18.73 -13.31 2.53
N PRO A 323 19.88 -13.69 3.13
CA PRO A 323 21.07 -12.84 3.16
C PRO A 323 21.66 -12.53 1.78
N SER A 324 21.51 -13.42 0.80
CA SER A 324 22.02 -13.16 -0.56
C SER A 324 21.33 -11.96 -1.21
N ALA A 325 20.06 -11.72 -0.88
CA ALA A 325 19.31 -10.57 -1.37
C ALA A 325 19.79 -9.25 -0.74
N LEU A 326 20.25 -9.29 0.51
CA LEU A 326 20.89 -8.16 1.19
C LEU A 326 22.28 -7.90 0.60
N ILE A 327 23.13 -8.93 0.50
CA ILE A 327 24.48 -8.84 -0.08
C ILE A 327 24.43 -8.20 -1.47
N LYS A 328 23.54 -8.70 -2.33
CA LYS A 328 23.38 -8.16 -3.69
C LYS A 328 23.11 -6.65 -3.68
N ARG A 329 22.13 -6.20 -2.89
CA ARG A 329 21.75 -4.78 -2.83
C ARG A 329 22.87 -3.89 -2.30
N VAL A 330 23.57 -4.34 -1.26
CA VAL A 330 24.69 -3.60 -0.68
C VAL A 330 25.86 -3.51 -1.67
N MET A 331 26.12 -4.58 -2.43
CA MET A 331 27.13 -4.57 -3.50
C MET A 331 26.72 -3.67 -4.68
N ASP A 332 25.46 -3.73 -5.11
CA ASP A 332 24.92 -2.85 -6.16
C ASP A 332 24.98 -1.36 -5.75
N ALA A 333 24.95 -1.07 -4.44
CA ALA A 333 25.12 0.26 -3.87
C ALA A 333 26.58 0.74 -3.79
N GLY A 334 27.54 -0.01 -4.36
CA GLY A 334 28.94 0.38 -4.46
C GLY A 334 29.88 -0.27 -3.43
N ALA A 335 29.39 -1.18 -2.58
CA ALA A 335 30.28 -1.97 -1.74
C ALA A 335 31.04 -3.02 -2.57
N LYS A 336 32.35 -3.14 -2.32
CA LYS A 336 33.18 -4.18 -2.95
C LYS A 336 32.90 -5.56 -2.36
N ARG A 337 32.79 -5.61 -1.03
CA ARG A 337 32.65 -6.85 -0.26
C ARG A 337 31.75 -6.60 0.93
N VAL A 338 30.93 -7.59 1.26
CA VAL A 338 29.98 -7.53 2.38
C VAL A 338 30.07 -8.82 3.17
N GLU A 339 30.29 -8.70 4.47
CA GLU A 339 30.18 -9.78 5.43
C GLU A 339 28.86 -9.62 6.18
N VAL A 340 27.97 -10.60 6.05
CA VAL A 340 26.68 -10.59 6.73
C VAL A 340 26.74 -11.59 7.88
N SER A 341 26.73 -11.07 9.12
CA SER A 341 26.59 -11.88 10.33
C SER A 341 25.13 -12.29 10.52
N ASN A 342 24.21 -11.35 10.29
CA ASN A 342 22.77 -11.59 10.28
C ASN A 342 22.11 -10.74 9.17
N PRO A 343 21.04 -11.22 8.53
CA PRO A 343 20.32 -12.45 8.85
C PRO A 343 20.96 -13.72 8.28
N ILE A 344 20.66 -14.87 8.90
CA ILE A 344 20.89 -16.19 8.29
C ILE A 344 19.67 -16.59 7.45
N TYR A 345 19.90 -17.44 6.43
CA TYR A 345 18.79 -17.92 5.63
C TYR A 345 17.76 -18.65 6.50
N THR A 346 16.53 -18.16 6.49
CA THR A 346 15.41 -18.73 7.24
C THR A 346 14.22 -18.82 6.30
N ALA A 347 13.77 -20.04 6.03
CA ALA A 347 12.56 -20.28 5.26
C ALA A 347 11.34 -19.86 6.09
N LEU A 348 10.41 -19.12 5.49
CA LEU A 348 9.18 -18.68 6.15
C LEU A 348 7.99 -19.44 5.58
N GLU A 349 7.05 -19.77 6.46
CA GLU A 349 5.77 -20.34 6.03
C GLU A 349 4.89 -19.28 5.35
N ALA A 350 3.97 -19.73 4.49
CA ALA A 350 3.13 -18.83 3.69
C ALA A 350 2.27 -17.83 4.49
N TRP A 351 2.10 -18.05 5.80
CA TRP A 351 1.31 -17.20 6.73
C TRP A 351 2.19 -16.39 7.70
N GLN A 352 3.51 -16.46 7.54
CA GLN A 352 4.48 -15.75 8.36
C GLN A 352 4.97 -14.47 7.64
N VAL A 353 5.28 -13.43 8.42
CA VAL A 353 5.92 -12.20 7.95
C VAL A 353 7.20 -11.95 8.73
N ALA A 354 8.25 -11.56 8.03
CA ALA A 354 9.52 -11.20 8.66
C ALA A 354 9.47 -9.76 9.17
N LYS A 355 9.98 -9.52 10.39
CA LYS A 355 10.11 -8.17 10.98
C LYS A 355 11.51 -7.95 11.52
N GLU A 356 12.09 -6.81 11.17
CA GLU A 356 13.37 -6.37 11.69
C GLU A 356 13.28 -6.01 13.18
N ASN A 357 14.21 -6.53 13.98
CA ASN A 357 14.34 -6.21 15.41
C ASN A 357 15.47 -5.19 15.65
N SER A 358 16.61 -5.39 14.99
CA SER A 358 17.76 -4.48 15.06
C SER A 358 18.46 -4.39 13.71
N VAL A 359 19.03 -3.21 13.44
CA VAL A 359 19.75 -2.92 12.19
C VAL A 359 21.09 -2.28 12.55
N THR A 360 22.17 -3.00 12.27
CA THR A 360 23.55 -2.57 12.47
C THR A 360 24.28 -2.65 11.14
N ILE A 361 24.80 -1.51 10.70
CA ILE A 361 25.52 -1.38 9.43
C ILE A 361 26.91 -0.84 9.76
N ASN A 362 27.94 -1.66 9.58
CA ASN A 362 29.30 -1.32 9.93
C ASN A 362 30.15 -1.07 8.67
N TYR A 363 30.86 0.06 8.66
CA TYR A 363 31.87 0.31 7.62
C TYR A 363 33.19 -0.33 8.04
N GLY A 364 33.62 -1.36 7.31
CA GLY A 364 34.84 -2.12 7.57
C GLY A 364 36.13 -1.46 7.06
N GLY A 365 36.01 -0.39 6.28
CA GLY A 365 37.15 0.36 5.74
C GLY A 365 37.36 0.19 4.24
N LEU A 366 38.50 0.69 3.76
CA LEU A 366 38.93 0.57 2.38
C LEU A 366 39.76 -0.69 2.17
N GLU A 367 39.47 -1.43 1.10
CA GLU A 367 40.23 -2.60 0.68
C GLU A 367 40.89 -2.37 -0.68
N ASP A 368 42.12 -2.86 -0.81
CA ASP A 368 42.84 -2.90 -2.08
C ASP A 368 42.33 -4.07 -2.95
N GLY A 369 42.51 -3.94 -4.27
CA GLY A 369 42.25 -4.96 -5.29
C GLY A 369 43.18 -6.15 -5.17
#